data_AF-H3KE40-F1
#
_entry.id   AF-H3KE40-F1
#
_cell.length_a   1.000
_cell.length_b   1.000
_cell.length_c   1.000
_cell.angle_alpha   90.00
_cell.angle_beta   90.00
_cell.angle_gamma   90.00
#
_symmetry.space_group_name_H-M   'P 1'
#
loop_
_entity.id
_entity.type
_entity.pdbx_description
1 polymer ?
#
loop_
_entity_poly.entity_id
_entity_poly.type
_entity_poly.pdbx_seq_one_letter_code
_entity_poly.pdbx_strand_id
1 'polypeptide(L)'
;MIRTRLLAAATAALVLTGTAAFAADAPLVGAPGVVPHPVESYLPITKDNNACIMCHRAQKGETRQKGEIPKSHYDAKGGLDGLRWECMLCHGQSSAAPAYPASDPNDSVR
;
A
#
# COMPACT_ATOMS: atom_id res chain seq x y z
N MET A 1 -9.37 64.37 17.50
CA MET A 1 -10.07 63.08 17.35
C MET A 1 -9.03 62.02 17.01
N ILE A 2 -8.36 61.50 18.03
CA ILE A 2 -7.22 60.57 17.92
C ILE A 2 -7.75 59.17 18.21
N ARG A 3 -7.70 58.28 17.22
CA ARG A 3 -8.18 56.90 17.30
C ARG A 3 -7.08 56.01 17.88
N THR A 4 -7.00 55.92 19.21
CA THR A 4 -6.13 54.95 19.89
C THR A 4 -6.94 53.66 20.10
N ARG A 5 -6.76 52.68 19.23
CA ARG A 5 -7.19 51.28 19.47
C ARG A 5 -5.94 50.42 19.57
N LEU A 6 -5.46 50.23 20.79
CA LEU A 6 -4.51 49.18 21.13
C LEU A 6 -4.96 48.61 22.48
N LEU A 7 -5.76 47.54 22.44
CA LEU A 7 -5.92 46.67 23.59
C LEU A 7 -5.86 45.20 23.16
N ALA A 8 -4.87 44.55 23.77
CA ALA A 8 -4.80 43.15 24.16
C ALA A 8 -4.83 42.07 23.06
N ALA A 9 -3.63 41.78 22.55
CA ALA A 9 -3.25 40.41 22.24
C ALA A 9 -3.20 39.61 23.56
N ALA A 10 -4.20 38.76 23.79
CA ALA A 10 -4.21 37.81 24.90
C ALA A 10 -4.22 36.38 24.34
N THR A 11 -3.02 35.82 24.29
CA THR A 11 -2.72 34.40 24.57
C THR A 11 -3.55 33.37 23.80
N ALA A 12 -3.14 33.14 22.55
CA ALA A 12 -3.18 31.84 21.93
C ALA A 12 -2.31 30.85 22.75
N ALA A 13 -2.91 30.04 23.61
CA ALA A 13 -2.24 28.90 24.25
C ALA A 13 -3.26 27.92 24.83
N LEU A 14 -4.09 27.29 23.99
CA LEU A 14 -4.78 26.06 24.38
C LEU A 14 -5.16 25.19 23.17
N VAL A 15 -4.15 24.67 22.46
CA VAL A 15 -4.34 23.48 21.63
C VAL A 15 -3.05 22.67 21.70
N LEU A 16 -2.83 21.93 22.80
CA LEU A 16 -1.71 20.98 22.89
C LEU A 16 -2.15 19.58 23.31
N THR A 17 -3.42 19.23 23.10
CA THR A 17 -3.91 17.87 23.32
C THR A 17 -4.60 17.35 22.08
N GLY A 18 -3.89 16.49 21.35
CA GLY A 18 -4.52 15.39 20.63
C GLY A 18 -4.78 15.60 19.14
N THR A 19 -3.73 15.61 18.32
CA THR A 19 -3.83 15.13 16.93
C THR A 19 -2.62 14.27 16.58
N ALA A 20 -2.44 13.17 17.31
CA ALA A 20 -1.74 12.00 16.77
C ALA A 20 -2.75 10.86 16.57
N ALA A 21 -3.87 11.16 15.92
CA ALA A 21 -4.56 10.14 15.16
C ALA A 21 -3.71 9.92 13.90
N PHE A 22 -2.65 9.11 14.00
CA PHE A 22 -2.09 8.48 12.81
C PHE A 22 -3.25 7.76 12.14
N ALA A 23 -3.63 8.20 10.94
CA ALA A 23 -4.71 7.60 10.19
C ALA A 23 -4.43 6.11 10.02
N ALA A 24 -5.16 5.26 10.75
CA ALA A 24 -5.07 3.80 10.66
C ALA A 24 -5.43 3.29 9.25
N ASP A 25 -6.00 4.15 8.42
CA ASP A 25 -6.46 3.85 7.05
C ASP A 25 -5.52 4.37 5.95
N ALA A 26 -4.39 5.02 6.29
CA ALA A 26 -3.43 5.42 5.28
C ALA A 26 -2.74 4.18 4.67
N PRO A 27 -2.72 4.02 3.34
CA PRO A 27 -2.00 2.92 2.71
C PRO A 27 -0.55 2.93 3.18
N LEU A 28 -0.11 1.84 3.83
CA LEU A 28 1.28 1.68 4.20
C LEU A 28 2.12 1.75 2.92
N VAL A 29 3.01 2.73 2.85
CA VAL A 29 3.87 2.92 1.68
C VAL A 29 4.71 1.66 1.48
N GLY A 30 4.57 1.03 0.31
CA GLY A 30 5.27 -0.21 -0.01
C GLY A 30 4.51 -1.50 0.36
N ALA A 31 3.30 -1.40 0.93
CA ALA A 31 2.45 -2.58 1.08
C ALA A 31 2.14 -3.22 -0.29
N PRO A 32 2.12 -4.57 -0.37
CA PRO A 32 1.71 -5.26 -1.58
C PRO A 32 0.29 -4.87 -1.99
N GLY A 33 0.09 -4.61 -3.28
CA GLY A 33 -1.25 -4.41 -3.83
C GLY A 33 -2.04 -5.73 -3.84
N VAL A 34 -3.36 -5.63 -3.71
CA VAL A 34 -4.27 -6.78 -3.84
C VAL A 34 -4.43 -7.15 -5.32
N VAL A 35 -4.45 -8.45 -5.65
CA VAL A 35 -4.73 -8.95 -7.01
C VAL A 35 -6.23 -8.84 -7.29
N PRO A 36 -6.67 -8.01 -8.27
CA PRO A 36 -8.08 -7.70 -8.47
C PRO A 36 -8.79 -8.69 -9.42
N HIS A 37 -8.22 -9.87 -9.63
CA HIS A 37 -8.76 -10.91 -10.50
C HIS A 37 -8.49 -12.31 -9.91
N PRO A 38 -9.26 -13.33 -10.30
CA PRO A 38 -8.99 -14.72 -9.90
C PRO A 38 -7.59 -15.16 -10.33
N VAL A 39 -6.99 -16.06 -9.56
CA VAL A 39 -5.61 -16.55 -9.80
C VAL A 39 -5.51 -18.07 -9.99
N GLU A 40 -6.59 -18.80 -9.78
CA GLU A 40 -6.62 -20.26 -9.74
C GLU A 40 -6.02 -20.89 -10.99
N SER A 41 -6.32 -20.34 -12.17
CA SER A 41 -5.81 -20.84 -13.46
C SER A 41 -4.35 -20.48 -13.76
N TYR A 42 -3.71 -19.66 -12.92
CA TYR A 42 -2.31 -19.23 -13.07
C TYR A 42 -1.37 -19.90 -12.06
N LEU A 43 -1.92 -20.75 -11.20
CA LEU A 43 -1.19 -21.52 -10.20
C LEU A 43 -1.00 -22.98 -10.65
N PRO A 44 0.03 -23.69 -10.13
CA PRO A 44 1.05 -23.21 -9.19
C PRO A 44 2.13 -22.35 -9.87
N ILE A 45 2.73 -21.43 -9.10
CA ILE A 45 4.02 -20.87 -9.44
C ILE A 45 5.09 -21.91 -9.05
N THR A 46 6.01 -22.18 -9.97
CA THR A 46 7.13 -23.10 -9.77
C THR A 46 8.41 -22.37 -10.12
N LYS A 47 9.58 -22.97 -9.82
CA LYS A 47 10.87 -22.41 -10.22
C LYS A 47 10.96 -22.09 -11.72
N ASP A 48 10.36 -22.94 -12.55
CA ASP A 48 10.49 -22.88 -14.01
C ASP A 48 9.27 -22.27 -14.71
N ASN A 49 8.17 -22.03 -13.99
CA ASN A 49 6.92 -21.52 -14.56
C ASN A 49 6.23 -20.52 -13.62
N ASN A 50 5.94 -19.34 -14.15
CA ASN A 50 5.14 -18.31 -13.50
C ASN A 50 4.22 -17.65 -14.55
N ALA A 51 2.92 -17.93 -14.48
CA ALA A 51 1.97 -17.39 -15.44
C ALA A 51 1.63 -15.91 -15.19
N CYS A 52 1.90 -15.37 -14.00
CA CYS A 52 1.66 -13.97 -13.68
C CYS A 52 2.46 -13.06 -14.61
N ILE A 53 3.70 -13.43 -14.90
CA ILE A 53 4.62 -12.62 -15.72
C ILE A 53 4.32 -12.62 -17.22
N MET A 54 3.35 -13.43 -17.68
CA MET A 54 2.85 -13.35 -19.05
C MET A 54 2.18 -11.99 -19.30
N CYS A 55 1.43 -11.50 -18.31
CA CYS A 55 0.72 -10.22 -18.37
C CYS A 55 1.48 -9.13 -17.59
N HIS A 56 1.97 -9.47 -16.39
CA HIS A 56 2.66 -8.55 -15.48
C HIS A 56 4.16 -8.52 -15.77
N ARG A 57 4.59 -7.50 -16.50
CA ARG A 57 6.00 -7.34 -16.90
C ARG A 57 6.37 -5.87 -16.95
N ALA A 58 7.68 -5.59 -16.93
CA ALA A 58 8.20 -4.25 -17.16
C ALA A 58 7.71 -3.76 -18.52
N GLN A 59 7.18 -2.53 -18.56
CA GLN A 59 6.78 -1.89 -19.79
C GLN A 59 7.83 -0.87 -20.20
N LYS A 60 7.99 -0.67 -21.51
CA LYS A 60 8.85 0.40 -22.02
C LYS A 60 8.06 1.70 -21.99
N GLY A 61 8.37 2.54 -21.01
CA GLY A 61 7.75 3.86 -20.86
C GLY A 61 8.27 4.59 -19.63
N GLU A 62 8.15 5.92 -19.65
CA GLU A 62 8.47 6.75 -18.49
C GLU A 62 7.36 6.69 -17.42
N THR A 63 6.13 6.40 -17.86
CA THR A 63 4.96 6.27 -16.99
C THR A 63 4.65 4.82 -16.71
N ARG A 64 4.55 4.50 -15.42
CA ARG A 64 4.14 3.19 -14.91
C ARG A 64 2.72 2.88 -15.39
N GLN A 65 2.54 1.69 -15.97
CA GLN A 65 1.23 1.22 -16.40
C GLN A 65 0.51 0.43 -15.29
N LYS A 66 -0.82 0.38 -15.36
CA LYS A 66 -1.62 -0.45 -14.44
C LYS A 66 -1.21 -1.92 -14.61
N GLY A 67 -0.94 -2.60 -13.49
CA GLY A 67 -0.46 -3.98 -13.49
C GLY A 67 1.03 -4.14 -13.80
N GLU A 68 1.78 -3.08 -14.11
CA GLU A 68 3.22 -3.20 -14.25
C GLU A 68 3.88 -3.58 -12.92
N ILE A 69 4.84 -4.50 -12.93
CA ILE A 69 5.61 -4.85 -11.74
C ILE A 69 6.52 -3.66 -11.37
N PRO A 70 6.54 -3.18 -10.11
CA PRO A 70 7.43 -2.08 -9.71
C PRO A 70 8.92 -2.40 -9.90
N LYS A 71 9.73 -1.37 -10.16
CA LYS A 71 11.19 -1.49 -10.30
C LYS A 71 11.86 -2.17 -9.10
N SER A 72 11.28 -2.03 -7.91
CA SER A 72 11.77 -2.69 -6.69
C SER A 72 11.77 -4.22 -6.76
N HIS A 73 11.08 -4.81 -7.74
CA HIS A 73 11.02 -6.26 -7.89
C HIS A 73 12.07 -6.84 -8.83
N TYR A 74 12.82 -5.99 -9.52
CA TYR A 74 13.83 -6.41 -10.47
C TYR A 74 15.22 -6.32 -9.85
N ASP A 75 16.10 -7.23 -10.25
CA ASP A 75 17.50 -7.20 -9.91
C ASP A 75 18.25 -6.10 -10.70
N ALA A 76 19.53 -5.91 -10.38
CA ALA A 76 20.37 -4.91 -11.06
C ALA A 76 20.59 -5.21 -12.56
N LYS A 77 20.29 -6.43 -13.03
CA LYS A 77 20.39 -6.85 -14.43
C LYS A 77 19.05 -6.68 -15.17
N GLY A 78 17.99 -6.24 -14.47
CA GLY A 78 16.65 -6.07 -15.01
C GLY A 78 15.82 -7.35 -15.09
N GLY A 79 16.32 -8.47 -14.54
CA GLY A 79 15.54 -9.70 -14.38
C GLY A 79 14.64 -9.61 -13.15
N LEU A 80 13.52 -10.35 -13.14
CA LEU A 80 12.70 -10.44 -11.92
C LEU A 80 13.55 -11.09 -10.82
N ASP A 81 13.64 -10.45 -9.66
CA ASP A 81 14.40 -10.95 -8.52
C ASP A 81 13.80 -12.30 -8.06
N GLY A 82 14.65 -13.32 -7.87
CA GLY A 82 14.24 -14.63 -7.39
C GLY A 82 13.51 -14.60 -6.05
N LEU A 83 13.83 -13.61 -5.19
CA LEU A 83 13.12 -13.39 -3.92
C LEU A 83 11.68 -12.90 -4.10
N ARG A 84 11.32 -12.48 -5.32
CA ARG A 84 10.00 -11.93 -5.69
C ARG A 84 9.35 -12.69 -6.84
N TRP A 85 9.87 -13.88 -7.13
CA TRP A 85 9.33 -14.78 -8.14
C TRP A 85 7.97 -15.35 -7.70
N GLU A 86 7.83 -15.74 -6.44
CA GLU A 86 6.58 -16.26 -5.88
C GLU A 86 5.66 -15.09 -5.49
N CYS A 87 4.86 -14.62 -6.45
CA CYS A 87 4.05 -13.42 -6.30
C CYS A 87 3.04 -13.53 -5.14
N MET A 88 2.48 -14.72 -4.95
CA MET A 88 1.40 -14.97 -3.99
C MET A 88 1.87 -15.01 -2.53
N LEU A 89 3.19 -14.98 -2.25
CA LEU A 89 3.69 -14.83 -0.88
C LEU A 89 3.34 -13.48 -0.27
N CYS A 90 3.17 -12.44 -1.10
CA CYS A 90 2.87 -11.09 -0.65
C CYS A 90 1.57 -10.55 -1.26
N HIS A 91 1.26 -10.91 -2.50
CA HIS A 91 0.06 -10.45 -3.18
C HIS A 91 -1.10 -11.44 -2.96
N GLY A 92 -2.09 -11.04 -2.16
CA GLY A 92 -3.33 -11.79 -1.97
C GLY A 92 -4.36 -11.45 -3.05
N GLN A 93 -5.19 -12.43 -3.43
CA GLN A 93 -6.38 -12.15 -4.25
C GLN A 93 -7.44 -11.40 -3.45
N SER A 94 -8.12 -10.45 -4.10
CA SER A 94 -9.34 -9.88 -3.52
C SER A 94 -10.44 -10.94 -3.53
N SER A 95 -11.15 -11.10 -2.42
CA SER A 95 -12.42 -11.82 -2.41
C SER A 95 -13.57 -10.84 -2.59
N ALA A 96 -14.72 -11.33 -3.06
CA ALA A 96 -15.97 -10.58 -3.05
C ALA A 96 -16.60 -10.51 -1.64
N ALA A 97 -15.93 -11.04 -0.61
CA ALA A 97 -16.46 -11.01 0.75
C ALA A 97 -16.46 -9.56 1.28
N PRO A 98 -17.46 -9.19 2.09
CA PRO A 98 -17.44 -7.93 2.83
C PRO A 98 -16.16 -7.82 3.66
N ALA A 99 -15.64 -6.60 3.81
CA ALA A 99 -14.55 -6.36 4.75
C ALA A 99 -14.99 -6.79 6.15
N TYR A 100 -14.12 -7.54 6.84
CA TYR A 100 -14.34 -7.82 8.26
C TYR A 100 -14.34 -6.50 9.04
N PRO A 101 -15.14 -6.39 10.11
CA PRO A 101 -15.00 -5.27 11.02
C PRO A 101 -13.55 -5.18 11.50
N ALA A 102 -13.02 -3.97 11.56
CA ALA A 102 -11.68 -3.73 12.08
C ALA A 102 -11.54 -4.37 13.46
N SER A 103 -10.47 -5.15 13.64
CA SER A 103 -10.15 -5.81 14.90
C SER A 103 -8.66 -5.61 15.18
N ASP A 104 -8.31 -5.39 16.43
CA ASP A 104 -6.91 -5.41 16.85
C ASP A 104 -6.37 -6.84 16.63
N PRO A 105 -5.36 -7.03 15.77
CA PRO A 105 -4.77 -8.34 15.52
C PRO A 105 -4.07 -8.92 16.77
N ASN A 106 -3.84 -8.11 17.81
CA ASN A 106 -3.29 -8.54 19.08
C ASN A 106 -4.35 -8.68 20.19
N ASP A 107 -5.64 -8.55 19.87
CA ASP A 107 -6.69 -8.81 20.84
C ASP A 107 -6.71 -10.30 21.21
N SER A 108 -6.28 -10.60 22.44
CA SER A 108 -6.22 -11.96 22.97
C SER A 108 -7.59 -12.61 23.21
N VAL A 109 -8.70 -11.91 22.92
CA VAL A 109 -10.07 -12.36 23.18
C VAL A 109 -10.77 -12.91 21.92
N ARG A 110 -10.03 -13.15 20.83
CA ARG A 110 -10.54 -13.90 19.66
C ARG A 110 -10.28 -15.40 19.75
#